data_AF-A0A645C567-F1
#
_entry.id   AF-A0A645C567-F1
#
_cell.length_a   1.000
_cell.length_b   1.000
_cell.length_c   1.000
_cell.angle_alpha   90.00
_cell.angle_beta   90.00
_cell.angle_gamma   90.00
#
_symmetry.space_group_name_H-M   'P 1'
#
loop_
_entity.id
_entity.type
_entity.pdbx_description
1 polymer ?
#
loop_
_entity_poly.entity_id
_entity_poly.type
_entity_poly.pdbx_seq_one_letter_code
_entity_poly.pdbx_strand_id
1 'polypeptide(L)'
;MYSDGIYAIALSGMLFEIWLCMRRKSIDRASALILILTVPFAIFARPNGIINLLPLAVLAWVLSGPQRARLALIVIPWCIVGFGSQLAFKYERGIGTIYPLALYETVGFLENRPMGLWEFNEPRVTPKTVDALTSHGESLEKIRKFYDHYYWDPLIFFPQGPALGALDGKAKRTIVKEFFKYNLWHNFPAFAASRVNIFLYSALARAAVPGPLNAPQIIPQTKSRSHVGSINWPTDDYLIDLFHWTMKYRAILWAPWLGLILIAIGARRCLVQRDWAVRAIACIYVLQLLAVFVFSIAGEYRYLLAFFTAPLVLLPVLYYKPNQDNV
;
A
#
# COMPACT_ATOMS: atom_id res chain seq x y z
N MET A 1 1.48 -7.85 -14.68
CA MET A 1 0.88 -8.07 -13.34
C MET A 1 1.46 -7.02 -12.41
N TYR A 2 0.60 -6.28 -11.71
CA TYR A 2 1.05 -5.31 -10.70
C TYR A 2 1.80 -6.03 -9.57
N SER A 3 2.94 -5.49 -9.13
CA SER A 3 3.78 -6.05 -8.05
C SER A 3 3.04 -6.14 -6.70
N ASP A 4 1.90 -5.49 -6.60
CA ASP A 4 1.10 -5.32 -5.39
C ASP A 4 0.47 -6.61 -4.87
N GLY A 5 0.01 -7.50 -5.77
CA GLY A 5 -0.51 -8.80 -5.39
C GLY A 5 0.58 -9.73 -4.86
N ILE A 6 1.74 -9.73 -5.54
CA ILE A 6 2.93 -10.48 -5.11
C ILE A 6 3.38 -9.96 -3.74
N TYR A 7 3.43 -8.64 -3.55
CA TYR A 7 3.72 -8.01 -2.27
C TYR A 7 2.76 -8.47 -1.15
N ALA A 8 1.44 -8.43 -1.39
CA ALA A 8 0.45 -8.76 -0.36
C ALA A 8 0.57 -10.22 0.12
N ILE A 9 0.74 -11.16 -0.83
CA ILE A 9 0.92 -12.58 -0.53
C ILE A 9 2.27 -12.81 0.17
N ALA A 10 3.35 -12.21 -0.35
CA ALA A 10 4.68 -12.33 0.25
C ALA A 10 4.72 -11.75 1.67
N LEU A 11 4.11 -10.59 1.91
CA LEU A 11 3.96 -10.00 3.24
C LEU A 11 3.24 -10.97 4.18
N SER A 12 2.15 -11.56 3.73
CA SER A 12 1.34 -12.46 4.55
C SER A 12 2.09 -13.75 4.88
N GLY A 13 2.74 -14.37 3.88
CA GLY A 13 3.59 -15.54 4.08
C GLY A 13 4.76 -15.25 5.02
N MET A 14 5.45 -14.11 4.83
CA MET A 14 6.56 -13.71 5.68
C MET A 14 6.10 -13.48 7.13
N LEU A 15 5.01 -12.73 7.35
CA LEU A 15 4.52 -12.45 8.71
C LEU A 15 4.00 -13.70 9.42
N PHE A 16 3.29 -14.58 8.70
CA PHE A 16 2.88 -15.87 9.25
C PHE A 16 4.08 -16.72 9.67
N GLU A 17 5.09 -16.80 8.82
CA GLU A 17 6.28 -17.61 9.09
C GLU A 17 7.14 -17.02 10.21
N ILE A 18 7.28 -15.70 10.25
CA ILE A 18 7.92 -15.00 11.36
C ILE A 18 7.20 -15.34 12.67
N TRP A 19 5.87 -15.29 12.71
CA TRP A 19 5.10 -15.67 13.90
C TRP A 19 5.33 -17.13 14.31
N LEU A 20 5.32 -18.07 13.36
CA LEU A 20 5.62 -19.48 13.64
C LEU A 20 7.03 -19.65 14.22
N CYS A 21 8.03 -19.04 13.61
CA CYS A 21 9.41 -19.08 14.08
C CYS A 21 9.56 -18.46 15.48
N MET A 22 8.82 -17.39 15.76
CA MET A 22 8.78 -16.73 17.08
C MET A 22 8.20 -17.67 18.15
N ARG A 23 7.17 -18.45 17.82
CA ARG A 23 6.58 -19.46 18.73
C ARG A 23 7.53 -20.64 18.97
N ARG A 24 8.14 -21.15 17.91
CA ARG A 24 9.06 -22.30 17.96
C ARG A 24 10.46 -21.93 18.44
N LYS A 25 10.78 -20.63 18.51
CA LYS A 25 12.13 -20.07 18.75
C LYS A 25 13.21 -20.68 17.84
N SER A 26 12.82 -21.13 16.65
CA SER A 26 13.71 -21.79 15.70
C SER A 26 13.20 -21.61 14.27
N ILE A 27 14.13 -21.71 13.32
CA ILE A 27 13.85 -21.70 11.88
C ILE A 27 14.16 -23.10 11.36
N ASP A 28 13.10 -23.84 10.99
CA ASP A 28 13.23 -25.12 10.32
C ASP A 28 13.41 -24.95 8.80
N ARG A 29 13.56 -26.06 8.07
CA ARG A 29 13.82 -26.02 6.62
C ARG A 29 12.64 -25.45 5.82
N ALA A 30 11.40 -25.72 6.25
CA ALA A 30 10.22 -25.22 5.58
C ALA A 30 10.07 -23.72 5.83
N SER A 31 10.25 -23.28 7.08
CA SER A 31 10.30 -21.87 7.45
C SER A 31 11.38 -21.11 6.68
N ALA A 32 12.58 -21.68 6.59
CA ALA A 32 13.68 -21.09 5.83
C ALA A 32 13.31 -20.91 4.35
N LEU A 33 12.71 -21.91 3.72
CA LEU A 33 12.28 -21.84 2.32
C LEU A 33 11.24 -20.75 2.10
N ILE A 34 10.21 -20.68 2.96
CA ILE A 34 9.16 -19.66 2.87
C ILE A 34 9.78 -18.27 3.04
N LEU A 35 10.66 -18.07 4.02
CA LEU A 35 11.32 -16.79 4.24
C LEU A 35 12.23 -16.41 3.06
N ILE A 36 12.99 -17.34 2.49
CA ILE A 36 13.82 -17.11 1.30
C ILE A 36 12.96 -16.60 0.13
N LEU A 37 11.78 -17.17 -0.08
CA LEU A 37 10.89 -16.79 -1.18
C LEU A 37 10.14 -15.49 -0.92
N THR A 38 9.71 -15.25 0.32
CA THR A 38 8.80 -14.14 0.65
C THR A 38 9.52 -12.84 1.01
N VAL A 39 10.65 -12.90 1.71
CA VAL A 39 11.42 -11.72 2.15
C VAL A 39 11.75 -10.73 1.01
N PRO A 40 12.29 -11.16 -0.16
CA PRO A 40 12.66 -10.19 -1.19
C PRO A 40 11.44 -9.40 -1.71
N PHE A 41 10.31 -10.07 -1.92
CA PHE A 41 9.10 -9.39 -2.41
C PHE A 41 8.39 -8.60 -1.30
N ALA A 42 8.36 -9.11 -0.07
CA ALA A 42 7.78 -8.40 1.05
C ALA A 42 8.53 -7.10 1.37
N ILE A 43 9.84 -7.02 1.13
CA ILE A 43 10.62 -5.81 1.40
C ILE A 43 10.68 -4.88 0.17
N PHE A 44 10.95 -5.43 -1.01
CA PHE A 44 11.36 -4.62 -2.16
C PHE A 44 10.30 -4.45 -3.26
N ALA A 45 9.18 -5.20 -3.24
CA ALA A 45 8.14 -5.04 -4.27
C ALA A 45 7.33 -3.74 -4.13
N ARG A 46 7.45 -3.03 -2.99
CA ARG A 46 6.78 -1.77 -2.70
C ARG A 46 7.61 -0.80 -1.85
N PRO A 47 7.37 0.52 -1.95
CA PRO A 47 8.07 1.52 -1.13
C PRO A 47 7.89 1.33 0.39
N ASN A 48 6.68 1.04 0.85
CA ASN A 48 6.39 0.77 2.27
C ASN A 48 6.82 -0.64 2.72
N GLY A 49 7.37 -1.46 1.82
CA GLY A 49 7.90 -2.78 2.15
C GLY A 49 9.09 -2.73 3.09
N ILE A 50 9.82 -1.61 3.15
CA ILE A 50 10.95 -1.44 4.07
C ILE A 50 10.55 -1.56 5.56
N ILE A 51 9.29 -1.26 5.90
CA ILE A 51 8.72 -1.46 7.25
C ILE A 51 8.81 -2.94 7.66
N ASN A 52 8.81 -3.86 6.69
CA ASN A 52 8.86 -5.30 6.92
C ASN A 52 10.24 -5.81 7.35
N LEU A 53 11.25 -4.94 7.44
CA LEU A 53 12.50 -5.23 8.16
C LEU A 53 12.30 -5.30 9.68
N LEU A 54 11.33 -4.56 10.23
CA LEU A 54 11.03 -4.54 11.66
C LEU A 54 10.65 -5.93 12.24
N PRO A 55 9.69 -6.69 11.66
CA PRO A 55 9.37 -8.02 12.18
C PRO A 55 10.53 -9.00 12.05
N LEU A 56 11.40 -8.85 11.04
CA LEU A 56 12.63 -9.65 10.90
C LEU A 56 13.65 -9.31 11.99
N ALA A 57 13.80 -8.03 12.34
CA ALA A 57 14.63 -7.60 13.46
C ALA A 57 14.10 -8.13 14.80
N VAL A 58 12.78 -8.10 15.00
CA VAL A 58 12.13 -8.69 16.18
C VAL A 58 12.34 -10.20 16.25
N LEU A 59 12.23 -10.91 15.11
CA LEU A 59 12.53 -12.34 15.07
C LEU A 59 14.01 -12.61 15.42
N ALA A 60 14.95 -11.84 14.85
CA ALA A 60 16.37 -11.96 15.15
C ALA A 60 16.68 -11.78 16.64
N TRP A 61 15.97 -10.86 17.30
CA TRP A 61 16.09 -10.61 18.74
C TRP A 61 15.71 -11.84 19.58
N VAL A 62 14.65 -12.56 19.19
CA VAL A 62 14.17 -13.71 19.95
C VAL A 62 14.91 -15.01 19.66
N LEU A 63 15.45 -15.17 18.46
CA LEU A 63 16.19 -16.37 18.09
C LEU A 63 17.52 -16.49 18.84
N SER A 64 17.91 -17.72 19.15
CA SER A 64 19.24 -18.07 19.66
C SER A 64 20.33 -17.83 18.61
N GLY A 65 21.59 -17.74 19.02
CA GLY A 65 22.73 -17.42 18.12
C GLY A 65 22.74 -18.22 16.80
N PRO A 66 22.67 -19.57 16.83
CA PRO A 66 22.67 -20.38 15.60
C PRO A 66 21.46 -20.09 14.69
N GLN A 67 20.28 -19.89 15.27
CA GLN A 67 19.06 -19.59 14.51
C GLN A 67 19.07 -18.16 13.95
N ARG A 68 19.66 -17.22 14.69
CA ARG A 68 19.90 -15.86 14.23
C ARG A 68 20.87 -15.84 13.05
N ALA A 69 21.92 -16.66 13.07
CA ALA A 69 22.82 -16.81 11.93
C ALA A 69 22.09 -17.37 10.69
N ARG A 70 21.19 -18.35 10.86
CA ARG A 70 20.34 -18.82 9.76
C ARG A 70 19.45 -17.73 9.19
N LEU A 71 18.80 -16.93 10.05
CA LEU A 71 18.00 -15.79 9.59
C LEU A 71 18.86 -14.77 8.82
N ALA A 72 20.06 -14.47 9.32
CA ALA A 72 21.00 -13.56 8.66
C ALA A 72 21.41 -14.07 7.27
N LEU A 73 21.68 -15.37 7.13
CA LEU A 73 21.98 -16.00 5.83
C LEU A 73 20.82 -15.92 4.84
N ILE A 74 19.57 -15.79 5.31
CA ILE A 74 18.40 -15.60 4.44
C ILE A 74 18.23 -14.13 4.07
N VAL A 75 18.28 -13.23 5.06
CA VAL A 75 17.89 -11.83 4.88
C VAL A 75 19.01 -10.99 4.27
N ILE A 76 20.27 -11.15 4.71
CA ILE A 76 21.38 -10.30 4.29
C ILE A 76 21.63 -10.39 2.78
N PRO A 77 21.66 -11.57 2.13
CA PRO A 77 21.87 -11.64 0.68
C PRO A 77 20.80 -10.86 -0.09
N TRP A 78 19.53 -10.96 0.32
CA TRP A 78 18.46 -10.18 -0.29
C TRP A 78 18.59 -8.68 -0.04
N CYS A 79 19.02 -8.27 1.15
CA CYS A 79 19.32 -6.86 1.41
C CYS A 79 20.47 -6.34 0.55
N ILE A 80 21.55 -7.11 0.39
CA ILE A 80 22.69 -6.75 -0.46
C ILE A 80 22.23 -6.61 -1.92
N VAL A 81 21.46 -7.58 -2.44
CA VAL A 81 20.95 -7.53 -3.81
C VAL A 81 19.95 -6.36 -3.98
N GLY A 82 19.00 -6.22 -3.06
CA GLY A 82 17.95 -5.21 -3.11
C GLY A 82 18.52 -3.79 -3.05
N PHE A 83 19.28 -3.46 -2.00
CA PHE A 83 19.88 -2.13 -1.86
C PHE A 83 21.03 -1.90 -2.84
N GLY A 84 21.82 -2.92 -3.13
CA GLY A 84 22.88 -2.86 -4.14
C GLY A 84 22.32 -2.55 -5.53
N SER A 85 21.18 -3.13 -5.91
CA SER A 85 20.52 -2.82 -7.18
C SER A 85 20.02 -1.37 -7.23
N GLN A 86 19.52 -0.82 -6.12
CA GLN A 86 19.10 0.58 -6.06
C GLN A 86 20.28 1.56 -6.18
N LEU A 87 21.46 1.18 -5.70
CA LEU A 87 22.68 1.97 -5.82
C LEU A 87 23.28 1.88 -7.23
N ALA A 88 23.30 0.68 -7.81
CA ALA A 88 23.86 0.41 -9.12
C ALA A 88 22.99 0.96 -10.25
N PHE A 89 21.67 0.81 -10.15
CA PHE A 89 20.69 1.26 -11.13
C PHE A 89 19.95 2.48 -10.58
N LYS A 90 20.59 3.66 -10.66
CA LYS A 90 19.94 4.92 -10.28
C LYS A 90 18.73 5.15 -11.17
N TYR A 91 17.55 5.17 -10.56
CA TYR A 91 16.32 5.52 -11.23
C TYR A 91 16.34 7.02 -11.56
N GLU A 92 16.74 7.38 -12.78
CA GLU A 92 16.91 8.78 -13.19
C GLU A 92 15.63 9.63 -13.04
N ARG A 93 14.45 8.98 -13.03
CA ARG A 93 13.14 9.60 -12.85
C ARG A 93 12.33 8.99 -11.71
N GLY A 94 13.00 8.61 -10.62
CA GLY A 94 12.31 8.16 -9.41
C GLY A 94 11.43 9.27 -8.82
N ILE A 95 10.11 9.06 -8.81
CA ILE A 95 9.16 10.05 -8.29
C ILE A 95 9.17 10.05 -6.74
N GLY A 96 9.54 8.93 -6.11
CA GLY A 96 9.58 8.77 -4.66
C GLY A 96 8.18 8.71 -4.04
N THR A 97 8.09 8.72 -2.70
CA THR A 97 6.82 8.66 -1.97
C THR A 97 6.40 10.01 -1.37
N ILE A 98 7.37 10.84 -0.99
CA ILE A 98 7.12 12.10 -0.28
C ILE A 98 6.71 13.22 -1.25
N TYR A 99 7.44 13.37 -2.36
CA TYR A 99 7.15 14.42 -3.34
C TYR A 99 5.72 14.30 -3.92
N PRO A 100 5.25 13.11 -4.34
CA PRO A 100 3.89 12.96 -4.82
C PRO A 100 2.82 13.34 -3.81
N LEU A 101 2.99 12.93 -2.55
CA LEU A 101 2.07 13.31 -1.47
C LEU A 101 2.04 14.83 -1.30
N ALA A 102 3.21 15.44 -1.13
CA ALA A 102 3.33 16.87 -0.92
C ALA A 102 2.75 17.65 -2.10
N LEU A 103 3.03 17.24 -3.33
CA LEU A 103 2.52 17.86 -4.55
C LEU A 103 1.00 17.74 -4.65
N TYR A 104 0.48 16.52 -4.54
CA TYR A 104 -0.95 16.22 -4.67
C TYR A 104 -1.78 17.06 -3.68
N GLU A 105 -1.41 17.02 -2.41
CA GLU A 105 -2.10 17.77 -1.36
C GLU A 105 -1.95 19.27 -1.52
N THR A 106 -0.75 19.74 -1.88
CA THR A 106 -0.51 21.18 -2.14
C THR A 106 -1.41 21.70 -3.25
N VAL A 107 -1.57 20.95 -4.34
CA VAL A 107 -2.48 21.35 -5.43
C VAL A 107 -3.94 21.29 -4.97
N GLY A 108 -4.32 20.28 -4.17
CA GLY A 108 -5.65 20.21 -3.55
C GLY A 108 -5.94 21.42 -2.64
N PHE A 109 -4.95 21.91 -1.90
CA PHE A 109 -5.08 23.11 -1.09
C PHE A 109 -5.32 24.38 -1.91
N LEU A 110 -5.07 24.36 -3.23
CA LEU A 110 -5.33 25.48 -4.14
C LEU A 110 -6.73 25.46 -4.76
N GLU A 111 -7.55 24.42 -4.55
CA GLU A 111 -8.88 24.29 -5.14
C GLU A 111 -9.81 25.48 -4.87
N ASN A 112 -10.81 25.72 -5.72
CA ASN A 112 -11.78 26.76 -5.40
C ASN A 112 -12.76 26.25 -4.33
N ARG A 113 -12.90 26.95 -3.20
CA ARG A 113 -13.92 26.64 -2.20
C ARG A 113 -15.10 27.58 -2.39
N PRO A 114 -16.28 27.10 -2.81
CA PRO A 114 -17.41 27.96 -3.15
C PRO A 114 -17.83 28.92 -2.04
N MET A 115 -17.72 28.46 -0.78
CA MET A 115 -18.11 29.25 0.39
C MET A 115 -17.00 30.21 0.86
N GLY A 116 -15.80 30.15 0.30
CA GLY A 116 -14.66 30.98 0.73
C GLY A 116 -14.24 30.78 2.19
N LEU A 117 -14.80 29.80 2.90
CA LEU A 117 -14.54 29.56 4.31
C LEU A 117 -13.12 29.02 4.48
N TRP A 118 -12.26 29.87 5.02
CA TRP A 118 -10.88 29.56 5.31
C TRP A 118 -10.54 29.83 6.78
N GLU A 119 -9.81 28.91 7.40
CA GLU A 119 -9.63 28.83 8.85
C GLU A 119 -8.90 30.04 9.44
N PHE A 120 -7.99 30.67 8.68
CA PHE A 120 -7.07 31.69 9.22
C PHE A 120 -7.03 33.01 8.42
N ASN A 121 -7.81 33.14 7.34
CA ASN A 121 -7.72 34.27 6.39
C ASN A 121 -6.28 34.54 5.85
N GLU A 122 -5.43 33.51 5.87
CA GLU A 122 -4.04 33.53 5.39
C GLU A 122 -3.91 32.73 4.08
N PRO A 123 -2.83 32.92 3.29
CA PRO A 123 -2.58 32.08 2.11
C PRO A 123 -2.55 30.60 2.47
N ARG A 124 -3.27 29.78 1.70
CA ARG A 124 -3.34 28.32 1.89
C ARG A 124 -2.01 27.62 1.63
N VAL A 125 -1.20 28.20 0.76
CA VAL A 125 0.16 27.73 0.47
C VAL A 125 1.10 28.92 0.43
N THR A 126 2.38 28.70 0.68
CA THR A 126 3.36 29.79 0.66
C THR A 126 3.61 30.32 -0.76
N PRO A 127 3.98 31.60 -0.94
CA PRO A 127 4.36 32.14 -2.24
C PRO A 127 5.47 31.32 -2.92
N LYS A 128 6.44 30.83 -2.14
CA LYS A 128 7.51 29.94 -2.62
C LYS A 128 6.99 28.64 -3.23
N THR A 129 5.88 28.13 -2.69
CA THR A 129 5.22 26.94 -3.23
C THR A 129 4.58 27.26 -4.58
N VAL A 130 3.90 28.40 -4.70
CA VAL A 130 3.33 28.88 -5.96
C VAL A 130 4.42 29.06 -7.02
N ASP A 131 5.49 29.78 -6.70
CA ASP A 131 6.62 30.01 -7.61
C ASP A 131 7.25 28.69 -8.07
N ALA A 132 7.37 27.71 -7.17
CA ALA A 132 7.91 26.40 -7.48
C ALA A 132 6.98 25.62 -8.43
N LEU A 133 5.66 25.66 -8.22
CA LEU A 133 4.67 25.00 -9.06
C LEU A 133 4.62 25.58 -10.48
N THR A 134 4.75 26.90 -10.61
CA THR A 134 4.67 27.61 -11.90
C THR A 134 6.03 27.80 -12.58
N SER A 135 7.12 27.26 -12.00
CA SER A 135 8.49 27.51 -12.47
C SER A 135 8.78 27.04 -13.90
N HIS A 136 7.99 26.10 -14.42
CA HIS A 136 8.07 25.61 -15.80
C HIS A 136 7.09 26.30 -16.78
N GLY A 137 6.50 27.44 -16.39
CA GLY A 137 5.66 28.26 -17.27
C GLY A 137 4.18 27.89 -17.30
N GLU A 138 3.77 26.90 -16.49
CA GLU A 138 2.36 26.53 -16.34
C GLU A 138 1.62 27.48 -15.39
N SER A 139 0.39 27.86 -15.73
CA SER A 139 -0.43 28.70 -14.86
C SER A 139 -1.06 27.89 -13.73
N LEU A 140 -1.29 28.54 -12.58
CA LEU A 140 -2.01 27.91 -11.47
C LEU A 140 -3.41 27.44 -11.87
N GLU A 141 -4.09 28.17 -12.76
CA GLU A 141 -5.42 27.78 -13.25
C GLU A 141 -5.37 26.45 -14.01
N LYS A 142 -4.38 26.27 -14.90
CA LYS A 142 -4.20 25.02 -15.61
C LYS A 142 -3.86 23.89 -14.64
N ILE A 143 -2.95 24.12 -13.69
CA ILE A 143 -2.62 23.11 -12.67
C ILE A 143 -3.87 22.65 -11.91
N ARG A 144 -4.69 23.59 -11.42
CA ARG A 144 -5.93 23.31 -10.68
C ARG A 144 -6.96 22.55 -11.51
N LYS A 145 -7.06 22.84 -12.81
CA LYS A 145 -7.98 22.14 -13.72
C LYS A 145 -7.68 20.63 -13.83
N PHE A 146 -6.43 20.23 -13.63
CA PHE A 146 -6.00 18.83 -13.65
C PHE A 146 -5.90 18.20 -12.26
N TYR A 147 -6.38 18.87 -11.21
CA TYR A 147 -6.51 18.22 -9.92
C TYR A 147 -7.73 17.30 -9.91
N ASP A 148 -7.54 16.07 -9.44
CA ASP A 148 -8.60 15.09 -9.23
C ASP A 148 -8.58 14.63 -7.76
N HIS A 149 -9.76 14.59 -7.14
CA HIS A 149 -9.91 14.31 -5.70
C HIS A 149 -9.55 12.86 -5.33
N TYR A 150 -9.36 12.00 -6.32
CA TYR A 150 -9.09 10.59 -6.15
C TYR A 150 -7.81 10.15 -6.85
N TYR A 151 -7.23 10.94 -7.78
CA TYR A 151 -6.05 10.55 -8.52
C TYR A 151 -5.07 11.72 -8.74
N TRP A 152 -3.81 11.51 -8.40
CA TRP A 152 -2.74 12.46 -8.72
C TRP A 152 -2.23 12.38 -10.18
N ASP A 153 -2.48 11.26 -10.88
CA ASP A 153 -1.95 10.97 -12.22
C ASP A 153 -2.17 12.10 -13.25
N PRO A 154 -3.33 12.81 -13.28
CA PRO A 154 -3.54 13.89 -14.25
C PRO A 154 -2.58 15.07 -14.08
N LEU A 155 -1.97 15.25 -12.90
CA LEU A 155 -0.95 16.28 -12.67
C LEU A 155 0.40 15.93 -13.29
N ILE A 156 0.62 14.65 -13.64
CA ILE A 156 1.95 14.12 -13.99
C ILE A 156 1.99 13.54 -15.39
N PHE A 157 1.02 12.67 -15.72
CA PHE A 157 1.09 11.79 -16.87
C PHE A 157 0.11 12.17 -17.98
N PHE A 158 -0.87 13.04 -17.71
CA PHE A 158 -1.81 13.47 -18.75
C PHE A 158 -1.06 14.30 -19.81
N PRO A 159 -1.15 13.95 -21.12
CA PRO A 159 -0.39 14.65 -22.17
C PRO A 159 -0.69 16.15 -22.26
N GLN A 160 -1.92 16.56 -21.91
CA GLN A 160 -2.34 17.97 -21.89
C GLN A 160 -2.21 18.61 -20.50
N GLY A 161 -1.77 17.83 -19.51
CA GLY A 161 -1.65 18.24 -18.12
C GLY A 161 -0.41 19.11 -17.86
N PRO A 162 -0.22 19.57 -16.62
CA PRO A 162 0.87 20.46 -16.24
C PRO A 162 2.26 19.77 -16.12
N ALA A 163 2.33 18.45 -16.32
CA ALA A 163 3.57 17.67 -16.30
C ALA A 163 4.46 17.94 -15.07
N LEU A 164 3.88 18.04 -13.87
CA LEU A 164 4.60 18.44 -12.64
C LEU A 164 5.65 17.42 -12.19
N GLY A 165 5.68 16.23 -12.80
CA GLY A 165 6.79 15.28 -12.66
C GLY A 165 8.09 15.77 -13.29
N ALA A 166 8.03 16.70 -14.24
CA ALA A 166 9.18 17.25 -14.95
C ALA A 166 9.82 18.47 -14.26
N LEU A 167 9.25 18.94 -13.15
CA LEU A 167 9.81 20.04 -12.37
C LEU A 167 11.27 19.75 -11.97
N ASP A 168 12.06 20.81 -11.91
CA ASP A 168 13.46 20.74 -11.52
C ASP A 168 13.62 20.25 -10.06
N GLY A 169 14.81 19.75 -9.74
CA GLY A 169 15.07 19.22 -8.40
C GLY A 169 14.96 20.27 -7.29
N LYS A 170 15.10 21.57 -7.60
CA LYS A 170 15.00 22.66 -6.62
C LYS A 170 13.54 22.99 -6.30
N ALA A 171 12.67 23.07 -7.30
CA ALA A 171 11.22 23.25 -7.12
C ALA A 171 10.63 22.07 -6.35
N LYS A 172 10.96 20.83 -6.74
CA LYS A 172 10.50 19.63 -6.01
C LYS A 172 10.88 19.66 -4.52
N ARG A 173 12.14 20.01 -4.22
CA ARG A 173 12.62 20.17 -2.83
C ARG A 173 11.91 21.30 -2.10
N THR A 174 11.62 22.40 -2.79
CA THR A 174 10.89 23.54 -2.23
C THR A 174 9.46 23.15 -1.87
N ILE A 175 8.73 22.48 -2.77
CA ILE A 175 7.38 21.96 -2.52
C ILE A 175 7.36 21.05 -1.29
N VAL A 176 8.27 20.07 -1.22
CA VAL A 176 8.34 19.15 -0.07
C VAL A 176 8.65 19.91 1.24
N LYS A 177 9.62 20.83 1.21
CA LYS A 177 10.03 21.58 2.39
C LYS A 177 8.90 22.47 2.90
N GLU A 178 8.26 23.23 2.02
CA GLU A 178 7.18 24.15 2.38
C GLU A 178 5.91 23.38 2.77
N PHE A 179 5.67 22.20 2.20
CA PHE A 179 4.59 21.30 2.61
C PHE A 179 4.68 20.96 4.10
N PHE A 180 5.82 20.43 4.57
CA PHE A 180 5.98 20.07 5.99
C PHE A 180 6.16 21.27 6.91
N LYS A 181 6.63 22.41 6.38
CA LYS A 181 6.85 23.61 7.19
C LYS A 181 5.57 24.41 7.43
N TYR A 182 4.71 24.52 6.42
CA TYR A 182 3.56 25.42 6.43
C TYR A 182 2.31 24.74 5.85
N ASN A 183 2.33 24.31 4.59
CA ASN A 183 1.09 23.97 3.87
C ASN A 183 0.30 22.85 4.56
N LEU A 184 0.95 21.80 5.08
CA LEU A 184 0.27 20.70 5.77
C LEU A 184 -0.47 21.19 7.02
N TRP A 185 0.20 21.99 7.86
CA TRP A 185 -0.34 22.39 9.17
C TRP A 185 -1.45 23.42 9.03
N HIS A 186 -1.28 24.36 8.10
CA HIS A 186 -2.31 25.34 7.76
C HIS A 186 -3.55 24.73 7.11
N ASN A 187 -3.43 23.55 6.51
CA ASN A 187 -4.54 22.87 5.84
C ASN A 187 -4.85 21.50 6.46
N PHE A 188 -4.52 21.28 7.74
CA PHE A 188 -4.60 19.96 8.35
C PHE A 188 -6.01 19.33 8.26
N PRO A 189 -7.11 20.07 8.47
CA PRO A 189 -8.46 19.50 8.30
C PRO A 189 -8.73 19.05 6.85
N ALA A 190 -8.25 19.81 5.86
CA ALA A 190 -8.37 19.44 4.45
C ALA A 190 -7.55 18.18 4.12
N PHE A 191 -6.32 18.12 4.63
CA PHE A 191 -5.44 16.95 4.50
C PHE A 191 -6.10 15.71 5.12
N ALA A 192 -6.59 15.81 6.36
CA ALA A 192 -7.23 14.69 7.05
C ALA A 192 -8.48 14.18 6.29
N ALA A 193 -9.31 15.10 5.78
CA ALA A 193 -10.46 14.77 4.96
C ALA A 193 -10.04 14.06 3.65
N SER A 194 -8.98 14.55 2.98
CA SER A 194 -8.39 13.92 1.81
C SER A 194 -7.97 12.47 2.08
N ARG A 195 -7.27 12.21 3.19
CA ARG A 195 -6.84 10.85 3.57
C ARG A 195 -8.03 9.89 3.75
N VAL A 196 -9.09 10.35 4.43
CA VAL A 196 -10.33 9.57 4.60
C VAL A 196 -10.99 9.30 3.25
N ASN A 197 -11.08 10.31 2.39
CA ASN A 197 -11.72 10.19 1.09
C ASN A 197 -10.98 9.20 0.19
N ILE A 198 -9.65 9.33 0.08
CA ILE A 198 -8.82 8.40 -0.70
C ILE A 198 -8.89 6.99 -0.15
N PHE A 199 -8.85 6.82 1.17
CA PHE A 199 -8.93 5.51 1.79
C PHE A 199 -10.28 4.83 1.51
N LEU A 200 -11.39 5.55 1.71
CA LEU A 200 -12.74 5.01 1.46
C LEU A 200 -12.96 4.75 -0.03
N TYR A 201 -12.53 5.66 -0.90
CA TYR A 201 -12.60 5.45 -2.35
C TYR A 201 -11.81 4.21 -2.75
N SER A 202 -10.59 4.02 -2.21
CA SER A 202 -9.78 2.82 -2.46
C SER A 202 -10.45 1.54 -1.95
N ALA A 203 -11.05 1.57 -0.75
CA ALA A 203 -11.70 0.42 -0.13
C ALA A 203 -12.98 0.00 -0.86
N LEU A 204 -13.70 0.98 -1.42
CA LEU A 204 -14.96 0.79 -2.14
C LEU A 204 -14.75 0.75 -3.67
N ALA A 205 -13.50 0.85 -4.11
CA ALA A 205 -13.16 0.96 -5.51
C ALA A 205 -13.74 -0.22 -6.29
N ARG A 206 -14.25 0.11 -7.47
CA ARG A 206 -14.67 -0.85 -8.46
C ARG A 206 -13.41 -1.36 -9.13
N ALA A 207 -12.60 -2.14 -8.39
CA ALA A 207 -11.44 -2.84 -8.93
C ALA A 207 -11.87 -3.41 -10.28
N ALA A 208 -11.16 -3.09 -11.35
CA ALA A 208 -11.51 -3.48 -12.71
C ALA A 208 -11.26 -5.00 -12.90
N VAL A 209 -11.90 -5.81 -12.05
CA VAL A 209 -11.84 -7.27 -12.06
C VAL A 209 -12.55 -7.69 -13.34
N PRO A 210 -11.82 -8.29 -14.29
CA PRO A 210 -12.42 -8.74 -15.53
C PRO A 210 -13.48 -9.78 -15.19
N GLY A 211 -14.68 -9.62 -15.74
CA GLY A 211 -15.76 -10.58 -15.54
C GLY A 211 -15.48 -11.90 -16.24
N PRO A 212 -16.19 -12.97 -15.88
CA PRO A 212 -16.07 -14.27 -16.55
C PRO A 212 -16.36 -14.20 -18.06
N LEU A 213 -17.13 -13.19 -18.49
CA LEU A 213 -17.49 -12.93 -19.89
C LEU A 213 -16.50 -12.04 -20.64
N ASN A 214 -15.34 -11.69 -20.08
CA ASN A 214 -14.33 -10.87 -20.77
C ASN A 214 -13.46 -11.67 -21.74
N ALA A 215 -13.52 -13.00 -21.73
CA ALA A 215 -12.72 -13.85 -22.62
C ALA A 215 -12.83 -13.49 -24.12
N PRO A 216 -14.01 -13.18 -24.69
CA PRO A 216 -14.14 -12.76 -26.09
C PRO A 216 -13.38 -11.46 -26.41
N GLN A 217 -13.19 -10.59 -25.43
CA GLN A 217 -12.45 -9.33 -25.60
C GLN A 217 -10.93 -9.55 -25.49
N ILE A 218 -10.50 -10.49 -24.65
CA ILE A 218 -9.09 -10.74 -24.36
C ILE A 218 -8.46 -11.70 -25.37
N ILE A 219 -9.11 -12.82 -25.68
CA ILE A 219 -8.54 -13.89 -26.51
C ILE A 219 -8.03 -13.39 -27.87
N PRO A 220 -8.76 -12.55 -28.63
CA PRO A 220 -8.27 -12.02 -29.91
C PRO A 220 -7.01 -11.15 -29.79
N GLN A 221 -6.78 -10.55 -28.62
CA GLN A 221 -5.59 -9.74 -28.33
C GLN A 221 -4.39 -10.62 -27.94
N THR A 222 -4.63 -11.91 -27.65
CA THR A 222 -3.57 -12.87 -27.36
C THR A 222 -3.16 -13.60 -28.63
N LYS A 223 -1.88 -13.98 -28.75
CA LYS A 223 -1.40 -14.90 -29.80
C LYS A 223 -1.76 -16.37 -29.50
N SER A 224 -2.77 -16.62 -28.65
CA SER A 224 -3.13 -17.96 -28.18
C SER A 224 -4.07 -18.67 -29.16
N ARG A 225 -4.00 -20.00 -29.23
CA ARG A 225 -4.99 -20.86 -29.92
C ARG A 225 -6.19 -21.20 -29.02
N SER A 226 -6.58 -20.31 -28.12
CA SER A 226 -7.68 -20.53 -27.18
C SER A 226 -9.01 -20.23 -27.85
N HIS A 227 -10.02 -21.05 -27.59
CA HIS A 227 -11.40 -20.82 -28.04
C HIS A 227 -12.26 -20.37 -26.85
N VAL A 228 -13.15 -19.41 -27.07
CA VAL A 228 -14.14 -18.98 -26.06
C VAL A 228 -15.12 -20.13 -25.82
N GLY A 229 -15.43 -20.42 -24.54
CA GLY A 229 -16.49 -21.38 -24.19
C GLY A 229 -16.15 -22.83 -24.57
N SER A 230 -14.86 -23.20 -24.57
CA SER A 230 -14.41 -24.56 -24.92
C SER A 230 -14.90 -25.64 -23.96
N ILE A 231 -15.32 -25.25 -22.75
CA ILE A 231 -15.96 -26.11 -21.77
C ILE A 231 -17.18 -25.35 -21.25
N ASN A 232 -18.37 -25.96 -21.31
CA ASN A 232 -19.60 -25.40 -20.81
C ASN A 232 -20.10 -26.30 -19.66
N TRP A 233 -20.03 -25.79 -18.44
CA TRP A 233 -20.48 -26.53 -17.26
C TRP A 233 -21.94 -26.18 -16.95
N PRO A 234 -22.75 -27.13 -16.44
CA PRO A 234 -24.12 -26.84 -16.02
C PRO A 234 -24.25 -25.73 -14.97
N THR A 235 -23.15 -25.40 -14.28
CA THR A 235 -23.07 -24.38 -13.24
C THR A 235 -22.64 -23.01 -13.74
N ASP A 236 -22.30 -22.85 -15.02
CA ASP A 236 -21.67 -21.61 -15.52
C ASP A 236 -22.59 -20.40 -15.34
N ASP A 237 -23.88 -20.53 -15.69
CA ASP A 237 -24.86 -19.46 -15.51
C ASP A 237 -25.00 -19.07 -14.04
N TYR A 238 -25.04 -20.05 -13.13
CA TYR A 238 -25.09 -19.80 -11.69
C TYR A 238 -23.84 -19.08 -11.18
N LEU A 239 -22.65 -19.49 -11.65
CA LEU A 239 -21.38 -18.85 -11.25
C LEU A 239 -21.27 -17.42 -11.80
N ILE A 240 -21.78 -17.17 -13.01
CA ILE A 240 -21.87 -15.83 -13.60
C ILE A 240 -22.83 -14.96 -12.78
N ASP A 241 -24.01 -15.47 -12.44
CA ASP A 241 -24.99 -14.75 -11.62
C ASP A 241 -24.47 -14.46 -10.22
N LEU A 242 -23.81 -15.44 -9.59
CA LEU A 242 -23.13 -15.26 -8.31
C LEU A 242 -22.03 -14.19 -8.43
N PHE A 243 -21.21 -14.23 -9.47
CA PHE A 243 -20.21 -13.20 -9.72
C PHE A 243 -20.86 -11.82 -9.84
N HIS A 244 -21.90 -11.66 -10.65
CA HIS A 244 -22.63 -10.40 -10.81
C HIS A 244 -23.23 -9.91 -9.48
N TRP A 245 -23.82 -10.82 -8.69
CA TRP A 245 -24.36 -10.51 -7.37
C TRP A 245 -23.26 -10.04 -6.42
N THR A 246 -22.13 -10.74 -6.36
CA THR A 246 -21.01 -10.32 -5.48
C THR A 246 -20.42 -8.99 -5.93
N MET A 247 -20.37 -8.70 -7.24
CA MET A 247 -19.90 -7.44 -7.80
C MET A 247 -20.87 -6.27 -7.56
N LYS A 248 -22.18 -6.55 -7.52
CA LYS A 248 -23.23 -5.59 -7.12
C LYS A 248 -23.03 -5.17 -5.67
N TYR A 249 -22.74 -6.11 -4.77
CA TYR A 249 -22.47 -5.87 -3.35
C TYR A 249 -20.98 -5.82 -2.98
N ARG A 250 -20.12 -5.48 -3.95
CA ARG A 250 -18.65 -5.49 -3.77
C ARG A 250 -18.15 -4.64 -2.61
N ALA A 251 -18.85 -3.55 -2.31
CA ALA A 251 -18.52 -2.66 -1.21
C ALA A 251 -18.51 -3.39 0.14
N ILE A 252 -19.25 -4.50 0.25
CA ILE A 252 -19.34 -5.32 1.45
C ILE A 252 -18.44 -6.56 1.32
N LEU A 253 -18.50 -7.23 0.16
CA LEU A 253 -17.89 -8.55 -0.04
C LEU A 253 -16.43 -8.51 -0.49
N TRP A 254 -16.07 -7.48 -1.27
CA TRP A 254 -14.77 -7.32 -1.93
C TRP A 254 -14.02 -6.09 -1.41
N ALA A 255 -14.33 -5.65 -0.21
CA ALA A 255 -13.60 -4.63 0.53
C ALA A 255 -12.78 -5.29 1.66
N PRO A 256 -11.68 -4.68 2.12
CA PRO A 256 -10.76 -5.31 3.08
C PRO A 256 -11.28 -5.34 4.53
N TRP A 257 -12.60 -5.28 4.74
CA TRP A 257 -13.22 -5.10 6.06
C TRP A 257 -12.77 -6.14 7.07
N LEU A 258 -12.75 -7.43 6.69
CA LEU A 258 -12.33 -8.49 7.60
C LEU A 258 -10.89 -8.27 8.07
N GLY A 259 -9.97 -7.94 7.17
CA GLY A 259 -8.59 -7.62 7.53
C GLY A 259 -8.49 -6.42 8.45
N LEU A 260 -9.20 -5.33 8.14
CA LEU A 260 -9.20 -4.12 8.97
C LEU A 260 -9.76 -4.37 10.37
N ILE A 261 -10.85 -5.13 10.48
CA ILE A 261 -11.44 -5.54 11.76
C ILE A 261 -10.44 -6.38 12.57
N LEU A 262 -9.77 -7.35 11.95
CA LEU A 262 -8.76 -8.17 12.62
C LEU A 262 -7.55 -7.35 13.07
N ILE A 263 -7.14 -6.33 12.30
CA ILE A 263 -6.08 -5.40 12.69
C ILE A 263 -6.51 -4.59 13.92
N ALA A 264 -7.74 -4.08 13.95
CA ALA A 264 -8.28 -3.36 15.11
C ALA A 264 -8.36 -4.25 16.36
N ILE A 265 -8.83 -5.49 16.21
CA ILE A 265 -8.86 -6.49 17.29
C ILE A 265 -7.42 -6.78 17.78
N GLY A 266 -6.49 -6.99 16.84
CA GLY A 266 -5.09 -7.22 17.14
C GLY A 266 -4.46 -6.05 17.90
N ALA A 267 -4.66 -4.82 17.44
CA ALA A 267 -4.19 -3.60 18.09
C ALA A 267 -4.75 -3.48 19.52
N ARG A 268 -6.05 -3.73 19.72
CA ARG A 268 -6.65 -3.76 21.06
C ARG A 268 -6.02 -4.83 21.94
N ARG A 269 -5.79 -6.04 21.42
CA ARG A 269 -5.13 -7.11 22.18
C ARG A 269 -3.68 -6.78 22.53
N CYS A 270 -2.97 -6.03 21.70
CA CYS A 270 -1.61 -5.57 22.00
C CYS A 270 -1.55 -4.69 23.26
N LEU A 271 -2.61 -3.94 23.55
CA LEU A 271 -2.72 -3.08 24.73
C LEU A 271 -3.04 -3.88 26.00
N VAL A 272 -3.79 -4.97 25.87
CA VAL A 272 -4.30 -5.76 27.02
C VAL A 272 -3.40 -6.96 27.35
N GLN A 273 -2.84 -7.63 26.34
CA GLN A 273 -2.12 -8.90 26.49
C GLN A 273 -0.62 -8.72 26.31
N ARG A 274 0.18 -9.47 27.10
CA ARG A 274 1.65 -9.42 27.06
C ARG A 274 2.28 -10.39 26.06
N ASP A 275 1.53 -10.86 25.06
CA ASP A 275 2.07 -11.74 24.03
C ASP A 275 2.90 -10.94 23.02
N TRP A 276 4.22 -11.05 23.12
CA TRP A 276 5.15 -10.31 22.26
C TRP A 276 5.03 -10.74 20.79
N ALA A 277 4.64 -11.99 20.53
CA ALA A 277 4.56 -12.51 19.17
C ALA A 277 3.34 -11.97 18.42
N VAL A 278 2.18 -11.94 19.10
CA VAL A 278 0.98 -11.27 18.60
C VAL A 278 1.25 -9.78 18.39
N ARG A 279 1.93 -9.14 19.35
CA ARG A 279 2.27 -7.70 19.29
C ARG A 279 3.13 -7.36 18.08
N ALA A 280 4.18 -8.12 17.81
CA ALA A 280 5.03 -7.86 16.65
C ALA A 280 4.21 -7.85 15.36
N ILE A 281 3.42 -8.89 15.11
CA ILE A 281 2.65 -9.01 13.85
C ILE A 281 1.56 -7.94 13.73
N ALA A 282 0.76 -7.75 14.78
CA ALA A 282 -0.33 -6.77 14.75
C ALA A 282 0.21 -5.33 14.61
N CYS A 283 1.30 -4.98 15.29
CA CYS A 283 1.93 -3.67 15.13
C CYS A 283 2.43 -3.43 13.71
N ILE A 284 2.97 -4.44 13.02
CA ILE A 284 3.38 -4.27 11.62
C ILE A 284 2.18 -4.00 10.72
N TYR A 285 1.07 -4.72 10.88
CA TYR A 285 -0.12 -4.42 10.09
C TYR A 285 -0.69 -3.02 10.39
N VAL A 286 -0.65 -2.56 11.64
CA VAL A 286 -1.02 -1.17 12.00
C VAL A 286 -0.10 -0.16 11.31
N LEU A 287 1.21 -0.36 11.37
CA LEU A 287 2.18 0.52 10.71
C LEU A 287 1.98 0.54 9.19
N GLN A 288 1.72 -0.61 8.58
CA GLN A 288 1.42 -0.70 7.15
C GLN A 288 0.11 0.04 6.80
N LEU A 289 -0.93 -0.09 7.64
CA LEU A 289 -2.18 0.63 7.48
C LEU A 289 -2.00 2.13 7.59
N LEU A 290 -1.25 2.60 8.60
CA LEU A 290 -0.92 4.01 8.77
C LEU A 290 -0.10 4.55 7.58
N ALA A 291 0.88 3.78 7.11
CA ALA A 291 1.67 4.18 5.95
C ALA A 291 0.80 4.34 4.70
N VAL A 292 -0.09 3.38 4.41
CA VAL A 292 -1.02 3.49 3.28
C VAL A 292 -1.98 4.66 3.48
N PHE A 293 -2.58 4.78 4.66
CA PHE A 293 -3.54 5.84 4.97
C PHE A 293 -2.93 7.24 4.81
N VAL A 294 -1.69 7.44 5.27
CA VAL A 294 -1.01 8.74 5.21
C VAL A 294 -0.45 9.04 3.83
N PHE A 295 0.15 8.07 3.14
CA PHE A 295 0.94 8.32 1.93
C PHE A 295 0.22 8.01 0.61
N SER A 296 -0.96 7.39 0.61
CA SER A 296 -1.70 7.10 -0.63
C SER A 296 -2.17 8.38 -1.33
N ILE A 297 -1.85 8.53 -2.60
CA ILE A 297 -2.19 9.70 -3.44
C ILE A 297 -3.18 9.37 -4.55
N ALA A 298 -3.68 8.13 -4.53
CA ALA A 298 -4.68 7.66 -5.46
C ALA A 298 -5.64 6.70 -4.77
N GLY A 299 -6.90 6.75 -5.20
CA GLY A 299 -8.02 5.96 -4.75
C GLY A 299 -7.98 4.53 -5.27
N GLU A 300 -6.83 3.85 -5.17
CA GLU A 300 -6.63 2.54 -5.77
C GLU A 300 -6.67 1.40 -4.76
N TYR A 301 -7.56 0.43 -5.01
CA TYR A 301 -7.69 -0.79 -4.22
C TYR A 301 -6.36 -1.54 -4.04
N ARG A 302 -5.44 -1.42 -5.01
CA ARG A 302 -4.13 -2.08 -4.99
C ARG A 302 -3.38 -1.72 -3.70
N TYR A 303 -3.53 -0.50 -3.18
CA TYR A 303 -2.84 -0.09 -1.95
C TYR A 303 -3.29 -0.90 -0.73
N LEU A 304 -4.52 -1.41 -0.76
CA LEU A 304 -5.14 -2.15 0.33
C LEU A 304 -4.97 -3.67 0.24
N LEU A 305 -4.34 -4.21 -0.82
CA LEU A 305 -4.21 -5.67 -1.05
C LEU A 305 -3.61 -6.42 0.15
N ALA A 306 -2.65 -5.83 0.86
CA ALA A 306 -2.08 -6.41 2.07
C ALA A 306 -3.12 -6.66 3.19
N PHE A 307 -4.19 -5.87 3.22
CA PHE A 307 -5.27 -6.00 4.20
C PHE A 307 -6.32 -7.02 3.77
N PHE A 308 -6.47 -7.27 2.47
CA PHE A 308 -7.26 -8.41 1.98
C PHE A 308 -6.67 -9.75 2.40
N THR A 309 -5.33 -9.85 2.44
CA THR A 309 -4.63 -11.08 2.81
C THR A 309 -4.29 -11.17 4.30
N ALA A 310 -4.46 -10.08 5.06
CA ALA A 310 -4.24 -10.05 6.50
C ALA A 310 -4.97 -11.16 7.30
N PRO A 311 -6.19 -11.59 6.96
CA PRO A 311 -6.86 -12.69 7.66
C PRO A 311 -6.06 -14.00 7.66
N LEU A 312 -5.28 -14.28 6.61
CA LEU A 312 -4.43 -15.48 6.52
C LEU A 312 -3.39 -15.54 7.65
N VAL A 313 -3.02 -14.39 8.19
CA VAL A 313 -2.04 -14.25 9.28
C VAL A 313 -2.74 -13.98 10.61
N LEU A 314 -3.63 -13.00 10.64
CA LEU A 314 -4.21 -12.52 11.89
C LEU A 314 -5.21 -13.49 12.52
N LEU A 315 -5.94 -14.28 11.73
CA LEU A 315 -6.80 -15.32 12.30
C LEU A 315 -6.00 -16.35 13.11
N PRO A 316 -4.98 -17.03 12.56
CA PRO A 316 -4.19 -17.96 13.36
C PRO A 316 -3.45 -17.25 14.51
N VAL A 317 -2.88 -16.07 14.29
CA VAL A 317 -2.15 -15.32 15.34
C VAL A 317 -3.05 -14.97 16.52
N LEU A 318 -4.29 -14.54 16.27
CA LEU A 318 -5.22 -14.11 17.32
C LEU A 318 -5.92 -15.31 17.98
N TYR A 319 -6.22 -16.38 17.25
CA TYR A 319 -6.98 -17.50 17.82
C TYR A 319 -6.12 -18.68 18.27
N TYR A 320 -4.80 -18.60 18.08
CA TYR A 320 -3.88 -19.56 18.66
C TYR A 320 -3.97 -19.57 20.19
N LYS A 321 -4.35 -20.72 20.73
CA LYS A 321 -4.20 -21.04 22.15
C LYS A 321 -2.93 -21.86 22.29
N PRO A 322 -1.92 -21.41 23.06
CA PRO A 322 -0.84 -22.32 23.44
C PRO A 322 -1.50 -23.48 24.19
N ASN A 323 -1.21 -24.73 23.79
CA ASN A 323 -1.76 -25.92 24.44
C ASN A 323 -1.63 -25.76 25.96
N GLN A 324 -2.76 -25.91 26.66
CA GLN A 324 -2.82 -26.06 28.11
C GLN A 324 -2.40 -27.49 28.55
N ASP A 325 -1.65 -28.21 27.72
CA ASP A 325 -1.28 -29.61 27.93
C ASP A 325 0.14 -29.74 28.51
N ASN A 326 0.42 -29.03 29.60
CA ASN A 326 1.59 -29.26 30.47
C ASN A 326 1.35 -28.58 31.83
N VAL A 327 0.29 -28.99 32.53
CA VAL A 327 0.20 -28.87 33.99
C VAL A 327 0.41 -30.26 34.57
#